data_AF-A0A5J6XRL0-F1
#
_entry.id   AF-A0A5J6XRL0-F1
#
_cell.length_a   1.000
_cell.length_b   1.000
_cell.length_c   1.000
_cell.angle_alpha   90.00
_cell.angle_beta   90.00
_cell.angle_gamma   90.00
#
_symmetry.space_group_name_H-M   'P 1'
#
loop_
_entity.id
_entity.type
_entity.pdbx_description
1 polymer ?
#
loop_
_entity_poly.entity_id
_entity_poly.type
_entity_poly.pdbx_seq_one_letter_code
_entity_poly.pdbx_strand_id
1 'polypeptide(L)'
;MVFIYGLILESLRGQYKITWNVANYAFMFTVLFFGLVGSGEISTLTFLTIAIQHFFIIYLTFKTNNIFVKNMYIPAITIGSLFMLLIGVDVFDQTPSYQYTFYSIMAIVYSLLSYVKNKSHTELKNIFFVISMFYIFILLNDIVIDPSSKLILFTMQAVLVYYFAQIRKSILGTIASIILLLSVLVQLFDKPGYMLSLETVVVWMIIISFFFVLYIKETITKIIDRNIMKSTLPYIIEVLLIIFISKMAYYFTDDSSLMIKNIGLSLSWIIIVGVTYGLFSYFKEKVWKNIGLIFLFITLLKVTFYDLSGIDVVWKAILFIILGVIGLLISKVFYTKK
;
A
#
# COMPACT_ATOMS: atom_id res chain seq x y z
N MET A 1 -9.08 32.34 23.16
CA MET A 1 -9.61 32.04 21.81
C MET A 1 -9.71 33.26 20.89
N VAL A 2 -10.44 34.33 21.26
CA VAL A 2 -10.73 35.49 20.38
C VAL A 2 -9.48 36.13 19.77
N PHE A 3 -8.42 36.33 20.57
CA PHE A 3 -7.15 36.92 20.10
C PHE A 3 -6.48 36.11 18.98
N ILE A 4 -6.46 34.78 19.10
CA ILE A 4 -5.82 33.90 18.12
C ILE A 4 -6.65 33.80 16.84
N TYR A 5 -7.98 33.77 16.94
CA TYR A 5 -8.85 33.88 15.77
C TYR A 5 -8.69 35.22 15.04
N GLY A 6 -8.52 36.32 15.78
CA GLY A 6 -8.19 37.62 15.23
C GLY A 6 -6.86 37.62 14.47
N LEU A 7 -5.81 37.02 15.04
CA LEU A 7 -4.51 36.86 14.38
C LEU A 7 -4.58 35.98 13.12
N ILE A 8 -5.38 34.92 13.13
CA ILE A 8 -5.60 34.08 11.94
C ILE A 8 -6.30 34.89 10.84
N LEU A 9 -7.31 35.69 11.17
CA LEU A 9 -8.02 36.52 10.18
C LEU A 9 -7.16 37.66 9.64
N GLU A 10 -6.41 38.35 10.50
CA GLU A 10 -5.50 39.43 10.08
C GLU A 10 -4.31 38.90 9.27
N SER A 11 -3.75 37.74 9.64
CA SER A 11 -2.69 37.11 8.84
C SER A 11 -3.16 36.70 7.45
N LEU A 12 -4.45 36.34 7.30
CA LEU A 12 -5.05 36.08 5.98
C LEU A 12 -5.25 37.36 5.17
N ARG A 13 -5.65 38.48 5.80
CA ARG A 13 -5.77 39.79 5.14
C ARG A 13 -4.41 40.31 4.67
N GLY A 14 -3.40 40.23 5.54
CA GLY A 14 -2.04 40.69 5.27
C GLY A 14 -1.14 39.70 4.52
N GLN A 15 -1.63 38.48 4.23
CA GLN A 15 -0.88 37.39 3.59
C GLN A 15 0.40 36.97 4.34
N TYR A 16 0.42 37.15 5.66
CA TYR A 16 1.58 36.84 6.51
C TYR A 16 1.70 35.35 6.80
N LYS A 17 2.49 34.63 6.00
CA LYS A 17 2.63 33.15 6.09
C LYS A 17 3.11 32.67 7.46
N ILE A 18 4.11 33.35 8.02
CA ILE A 18 4.75 32.95 9.28
C ILE A 18 3.78 33.15 10.43
N THR A 19 3.17 34.34 10.51
CA THR A 19 2.20 34.67 11.56
C THR A 19 1.01 33.71 11.57
N TRP A 20 0.54 33.31 10.39
CA TRP A 20 -0.53 32.33 10.27
C TRP A 20 -0.14 30.95 10.83
N ASN A 21 1.03 30.43 10.43
CA ASN A 21 1.52 29.12 10.89
C ASN A 21 1.72 29.15 12.41
N VAL A 22 2.38 30.20 12.92
CA VAL A 22 2.63 30.36 14.35
C VAL A 22 1.31 30.43 15.12
N ALA A 23 0.36 31.26 14.70
CA ALA A 23 -0.94 31.37 15.38
C ALA A 23 -1.71 30.03 15.37
N ASN A 24 -1.70 29.31 14.25
CA ASN A 24 -2.41 28.05 14.13
C ASN A 24 -1.81 26.94 15.01
N TYR A 25 -0.50 26.70 14.90
CA TYR A 25 0.16 25.63 15.65
C TYR A 25 0.26 25.98 17.13
N ALA A 26 0.57 27.24 17.48
CA ALA A 26 0.61 27.67 18.87
C ALA A 26 -0.75 27.44 19.55
N PHE A 27 -1.87 27.68 18.86
CA PHE A 27 -3.19 27.35 19.40
C PHE A 27 -3.35 25.85 19.66
N MET A 28 -3.07 24.99 18.67
CA MET A 28 -3.23 23.54 18.80
C MET A 28 -2.39 23.00 19.97
N PHE A 29 -1.13 23.43 20.05
CA PHE A 29 -0.23 23.05 21.14
C PHE A 29 -0.63 23.63 22.50
N THR A 30 -1.16 24.86 22.55
CA THR A 30 -1.64 25.45 23.81
C THR A 30 -2.84 24.69 24.36
N VAL A 31 -3.80 24.33 23.50
CA VAL A 31 -4.98 23.56 23.92
C VAL A 31 -4.57 22.17 24.41
N LEU A 32 -3.64 21.52 23.72
CA LEU A 32 -3.08 20.25 24.18
C LEU A 32 -2.32 20.36 25.49
N PHE A 33 -1.44 21.35 25.62
CA PHE A 33 -0.68 21.59 26.83
C PHE A 33 -1.61 21.84 28.02
N PHE A 34 -2.65 22.65 27.83
CA PHE A 34 -3.64 22.91 28.88
C PHE A 34 -4.44 21.66 29.23
N GLY A 35 -4.82 20.84 28.25
CA GLY A 35 -5.52 19.58 28.48
C GLY A 35 -4.67 18.56 29.25
N LEU A 36 -3.42 18.36 28.83
CA LEU A 36 -2.52 17.37 29.41
C LEU A 36 -1.95 17.79 30.76
N VAL A 37 -1.50 19.04 30.89
CA VAL A 37 -0.77 19.53 32.07
C VAL A 37 -1.70 20.26 33.04
N GLY A 38 -2.69 21.00 32.52
CA GLY A 38 -3.60 21.80 33.34
C GLY A 38 -4.69 20.95 33.99
N SER A 39 -5.44 20.20 33.19
CA SER A 39 -6.52 19.33 33.69
C SER A 39 -6.09 17.90 33.99
N GLY A 40 -4.91 17.46 33.55
CA GLY A 40 -4.42 16.08 33.72
C GLY A 40 -5.09 15.04 32.83
N GLU A 41 -6.20 15.38 32.17
CA GLU A 41 -6.95 14.51 31.26
C GLU A 41 -7.39 15.29 30.02
N ILE A 42 -7.39 14.62 28.87
CA ILE A 42 -7.95 15.15 27.62
C ILE A 42 -9.47 14.94 27.67
N SER A 43 -10.21 16.05 27.69
CA SER A 43 -11.68 16.02 27.79
C SER A 43 -12.37 16.26 26.45
N THR A 44 -13.68 16.02 26.39
CA THR A 44 -14.52 16.39 25.25
C THR A 44 -14.43 17.89 24.89
N LEU A 45 -14.13 18.75 25.86
CA LEU A 45 -13.94 20.19 25.65
C LEU A 45 -12.66 20.50 24.86
N THR A 46 -11.56 19.79 25.13
CA THR A 46 -10.31 19.97 24.37
C THR A 46 -10.50 19.51 22.93
N PHE A 47 -11.19 18.39 22.73
CA PHE A 47 -11.58 17.90 21.41
C PHE A 47 -12.44 18.91 20.65
N LEU A 48 -13.54 19.39 21.25
CA LEU A 48 -14.43 20.37 20.61
C LEU A 48 -13.69 21.65 20.22
N THR A 49 -12.78 22.11 21.07
CA THR A 49 -11.98 23.30 20.80
C THR A 49 -11.12 23.14 19.55
N ILE A 50 -10.42 22.01 19.41
CA ILE A 50 -9.58 21.71 18.25
C ILE A 50 -10.44 21.43 17.02
N ALA A 51 -11.59 20.77 17.18
CA ALA A 51 -12.56 20.55 16.11
C ALA A 51 -13.06 21.86 15.52
N ILE A 52 -13.48 22.81 16.37
CA ILE A 52 -13.95 24.13 15.93
C ILE A 52 -12.86 24.85 15.15
N GLN A 53 -11.62 24.87 15.67
CA GLN A 53 -10.50 25.50 14.97
C GLN A 53 -10.23 24.81 13.62
N HIS A 54 -10.20 23.49 13.60
CA HIS A 54 -9.92 22.71 12.40
C HIS A 54 -10.97 22.94 11.31
N PHE A 55 -12.25 22.87 11.64
CA PHE A 55 -13.35 23.15 10.70
C PHE A 55 -13.38 24.62 10.28
N PHE A 56 -13.01 25.55 11.16
CA PHE A 56 -12.88 26.97 10.80
C PHE A 56 -11.80 27.21 9.75
N ILE A 57 -10.64 26.54 9.86
CA ILE A 57 -9.57 26.62 8.85
C ILE A 57 -10.03 26.03 7.51
N ILE A 58 -10.72 24.89 7.53
CA ILE A 58 -11.30 24.28 6.32
C ILE A 58 -12.28 25.26 5.66
N TYR A 59 -13.17 25.87 6.44
CA TYR A 59 -14.15 26.84 5.94
C TYR A 59 -13.46 28.06 5.29
N LEU A 60 -12.46 28.64 5.96
CA LEU A 60 -11.69 29.77 5.42
C LEU A 60 -10.96 29.40 4.12
N THR A 61 -10.45 28.17 4.03
CA THR A 61 -9.76 27.65 2.84
C THR A 61 -10.69 27.62 1.64
N PHE A 62 -11.95 27.20 1.80
CA PHE A 62 -12.92 27.18 0.70
C PHE A 62 -13.44 28.57 0.34
N LYS A 63 -13.43 29.52 1.27
CA LYS A 63 -13.84 30.90 1.01
C LYS A 63 -12.76 31.72 0.29
N THR A 64 -11.50 31.35 0.44
CA THR A 64 -10.36 32.08 -0.14
C THR A 64 -9.88 31.42 -1.43
N ASN A 65 -10.16 32.04 -2.57
CA ASN A 65 -9.70 31.55 -3.89
C ASN A 65 -8.21 31.82 -4.18
N ASN A 66 -7.43 32.32 -3.22
CA ASN A 66 -6.09 32.82 -3.47
C ASN A 66 -5.03 31.71 -3.35
N ILE A 67 -4.31 31.44 -4.44
CA ILE A 67 -3.30 30.38 -4.58
C ILE A 67 -2.16 30.56 -3.58
N PHE A 68 -1.81 31.79 -3.21
CA PHE A 68 -0.72 32.08 -2.26
C PHE A 68 -0.95 31.49 -0.87
N VAL A 69 -2.21 31.20 -0.54
CA VAL A 69 -2.64 30.66 0.76
C VAL A 69 -2.72 29.12 0.74
N LYS A 70 -2.61 28.49 -0.44
CA LYS A 70 -2.63 27.03 -0.60
C LYS A 70 -1.51 26.33 0.20
N ASN A 71 -0.31 26.89 0.16
CA ASN A 71 0.85 26.37 0.92
C ASN A 71 0.70 26.54 2.44
N MET A 72 -0.21 27.41 2.89
CA MET A 72 -0.52 27.56 4.31
C MET A 72 -1.52 26.50 4.74
N TYR A 73 -2.68 26.44 4.06
CA TYR A 73 -3.79 25.59 4.50
C TYR A 73 -3.52 24.09 4.44
N ILE A 74 -2.75 23.59 3.46
CA ILE A 74 -2.47 22.15 3.32
C ILE A 74 -1.77 21.57 4.57
N PRO A 75 -0.66 22.15 5.06
CA PRO A 75 -0.05 21.74 6.32
C PRO A 75 -1.00 21.80 7.52
N ALA A 76 -1.74 22.89 7.71
CA ALA A 76 -2.63 23.00 8.88
C ALA A 76 -3.81 22.03 8.85
N ILE A 77 -4.36 21.75 7.67
CA ILE A 77 -5.45 20.79 7.54
C ILE A 77 -4.92 19.38 7.80
N THR A 78 -3.76 19.03 7.25
CA THR A 78 -3.14 17.72 7.52
C THR A 78 -2.83 17.54 9.00
N ILE A 79 -2.14 18.51 9.61
CA ILE A 79 -1.78 18.48 11.03
C ILE A 79 -3.02 18.52 11.92
N GLY A 80 -3.99 19.39 11.60
CA GLY A 80 -5.26 19.45 12.32
C GLY A 80 -6.04 18.14 12.26
N SER A 81 -6.05 17.45 11.11
CA SER A 81 -6.68 16.13 11.00
C SER A 81 -5.97 15.05 11.85
N LEU A 82 -4.65 15.14 11.98
CA LEU A 82 -3.88 14.26 12.86
C LEU A 82 -4.18 14.54 14.33
N PHE A 83 -4.27 15.80 14.74
CA PHE A 83 -4.70 16.15 16.11
C PHE A 83 -6.13 15.71 16.40
N MET A 84 -7.05 15.89 15.45
CA MET A 84 -8.41 15.39 15.55
C MET A 84 -8.44 13.87 15.76
N LEU A 85 -7.57 13.13 15.06
CA LEU A 85 -7.42 11.70 15.26
C LEU A 85 -6.89 11.37 16.66
N LEU A 86 -5.71 11.89 17.04
CA LEU A 86 -5.07 11.53 18.31
C LEU A 86 -5.96 11.83 19.52
N ILE A 87 -6.58 13.01 19.53
CA ILE A 87 -7.45 13.45 20.63
C ILE A 87 -8.78 12.71 20.57
N GLY A 88 -9.32 12.47 19.38
CA GLY A 88 -10.56 11.71 19.22
C GLY A 88 -10.41 10.26 19.68
N VAL A 89 -9.26 9.62 19.42
CA VAL A 89 -8.96 8.29 19.96
C VAL A 89 -9.03 8.34 21.48
N ASP A 90 -8.27 9.24 22.12
CA ASP A 90 -8.20 9.33 23.58
C ASP A 90 -9.56 9.63 24.24
N VAL A 91 -10.34 10.56 23.66
CA VAL A 91 -11.64 10.98 24.19
C VAL A 91 -12.72 9.90 24.00
N PHE A 92 -12.69 9.16 22.89
CA PHE A 92 -13.74 8.19 22.55
C PHE A 92 -13.33 6.72 22.82
N ASP A 93 -12.17 6.46 23.42
CA ASP A 93 -11.67 5.11 23.72
C ASP A 93 -12.48 4.37 24.81
N GLN A 94 -13.33 5.11 25.55
CA GLN A 94 -14.08 4.55 26.68
C GLN A 94 -14.99 3.38 26.30
N THR A 95 -15.55 3.39 25.10
CA THR A 95 -16.32 2.27 24.57
C THR A 95 -16.07 2.09 23.07
N PRO A 96 -15.97 0.83 22.57
CA PRO A 96 -15.73 0.58 21.15
C PRO A 96 -16.78 1.22 20.24
N SER A 97 -18.05 1.29 20.68
CA SER A 97 -19.14 1.87 19.90
C SER A 97 -18.94 3.38 19.65
N TYR A 98 -18.51 4.14 20.64
CA TYR A 98 -18.20 5.57 20.46
C TYR A 98 -17.00 5.78 19.55
N GLN A 99 -15.96 4.95 19.69
CA GLN A 99 -14.77 5.01 18.84
C GLN A 99 -15.09 4.71 17.37
N TYR A 100 -15.86 3.65 17.10
CA TYR A 100 -16.30 3.29 15.74
C TYR A 100 -17.20 4.37 15.13
N THR A 101 -18.07 4.96 15.94
CA THR A 101 -18.93 6.08 15.51
C THR A 101 -18.09 7.30 15.15
N PHE A 102 -17.08 7.62 15.97
CA PHE A 102 -16.15 8.72 15.71
C PHE A 102 -15.41 8.52 14.38
N TYR A 103 -14.79 7.35 14.15
CA TYR A 103 -14.09 7.09 12.90
C TYR A 103 -15.02 7.13 11.68
N SER A 104 -16.23 6.59 11.82
CA SER A 104 -17.24 6.59 10.75
C SER A 104 -17.67 8.01 10.38
N ILE A 105 -17.96 8.85 11.38
CA ILE A 105 -18.33 10.25 11.16
C ILE A 105 -17.19 10.99 10.47
N MET A 106 -15.95 10.86 10.96
CA MET A 106 -14.81 11.54 10.36
C MET A 106 -14.54 11.07 8.92
N ALA A 107 -14.62 9.75 8.66
CA ALA A 107 -14.52 9.20 7.31
C ALA A 107 -15.55 9.81 6.36
N ILE A 108 -16.82 9.93 6.79
CA ILE A 108 -17.90 10.53 6.01
C ILE A 108 -17.64 12.02 5.78
N VAL A 109 -17.30 12.78 6.82
CA VAL A 109 -17.02 14.21 6.73
C VAL A 109 -15.91 14.50 5.71
N TYR A 110 -14.77 13.83 5.83
CA TYR A 110 -13.65 14.03 4.90
C TYR A 110 -13.96 13.52 3.48
N SER A 111 -14.75 12.45 3.34
CA SER A 111 -15.21 11.99 2.02
C SER A 111 -16.07 13.06 1.34
N LEU A 112 -17.04 13.63 2.05
CA LEU A 112 -17.90 14.71 1.54
C LEU A 112 -17.07 15.94 1.16
N LEU A 113 -16.11 16.35 2.00
CA LEU A 113 -15.19 17.45 1.71
C LEU A 113 -14.35 17.20 0.45
N SER A 114 -13.98 15.94 0.18
CA SER A 114 -13.30 15.55 -1.06
C SER A 114 -14.18 15.68 -2.31
N TYR A 115 -15.50 15.56 -2.19
CA TYR A 115 -16.45 15.64 -3.30
C TYR A 115 -16.98 17.05 -3.60
N VAL A 116 -16.70 18.04 -2.74
CA VAL A 116 -17.13 19.44 -2.95
C VAL A 116 -16.73 19.91 -4.35
N LYS A 117 -17.70 20.35 -5.17
CA LYS A 117 -17.48 20.77 -6.56
C LYS A 117 -16.85 22.17 -6.66
N ASN A 118 -15.58 22.29 -6.30
CA ASN A 118 -14.78 23.50 -6.57
C ASN A 118 -13.49 23.18 -7.35
N LYS A 119 -13.24 23.84 -8.49
CA LYS A 119 -12.08 23.53 -9.36
C LYS A 119 -10.75 24.07 -8.83
N SER A 120 -10.75 25.07 -7.94
CA SER A 120 -9.54 25.75 -7.46
C SER A 120 -8.66 24.94 -6.50
N HIS A 121 -9.17 23.84 -5.90
CA HIS A 121 -8.51 23.13 -4.80
C HIS A 121 -8.38 21.62 -5.02
N THR A 122 -7.93 21.18 -6.19
CA THR A 122 -7.80 19.75 -6.54
C THR A 122 -6.90 18.98 -5.57
N GLU A 123 -5.74 19.52 -5.19
CA GLU A 123 -4.82 18.89 -4.22
C GLU A 123 -5.44 18.75 -2.83
N LEU A 124 -6.19 19.75 -2.37
CA LEU A 124 -6.85 19.70 -1.07
C LEU A 124 -7.89 18.57 -1.00
N LYS A 125 -8.65 18.39 -2.08
CA LYS A 125 -9.60 17.27 -2.20
C LYS A 125 -8.92 15.91 -2.14
N ASN A 126 -7.72 15.81 -2.73
CA ASN A 126 -6.92 14.60 -2.68
C ASN A 126 -6.42 14.31 -1.26
N ILE A 127 -6.06 15.34 -0.50
CA ILE A 127 -5.71 15.22 0.91
C ILE A 127 -6.92 14.74 1.73
N PHE A 128 -8.10 15.36 1.58
CA PHE A 128 -9.32 14.90 2.26
C PHE A 128 -9.70 13.46 1.90
N PHE A 129 -9.50 13.05 0.65
CA PHE A 129 -9.69 11.66 0.25
C PHE A 129 -8.77 10.71 1.00
N VAL A 130 -7.48 11.04 1.10
CA VAL A 130 -6.50 10.22 1.84
C VAL A 130 -6.84 10.15 3.33
N ILE A 131 -7.21 11.28 3.94
CA ILE A 131 -7.61 11.33 5.35
C ILE A 131 -8.87 10.47 5.58
N SER A 132 -9.88 10.59 4.71
CA SER A 132 -11.09 9.75 4.78
C SER A 132 -10.76 8.26 4.71
N MET A 133 -9.91 7.87 3.75
CA MET A 133 -9.45 6.48 3.61
C MET A 133 -8.65 6.01 4.83
N PHE A 134 -7.92 6.90 5.50
CA PHE A 134 -7.19 6.59 6.73
C PHE A 134 -8.13 6.36 7.92
N TYR A 135 -9.21 7.13 8.07
CA TYR A 135 -10.23 6.86 9.08
C TYR A 135 -10.95 5.53 8.83
N ILE A 136 -11.26 5.22 7.55
CA ILE A 136 -11.81 3.91 7.17
C ILE A 136 -10.82 2.79 7.50
N PHE A 137 -9.52 3.00 7.26
CA PHE A 137 -8.47 2.03 7.61
C PHE A 137 -8.51 1.67 9.10
N ILE A 138 -8.51 2.68 9.97
CA ILE A 138 -8.51 2.48 11.42
C ILE A 138 -9.80 1.79 11.86
N LEU A 139 -10.95 2.26 11.37
CA LEU A 139 -12.25 1.64 11.66
C LEU A 139 -12.26 0.14 11.33
N LEU A 140 -11.79 -0.22 10.13
CA LEU A 140 -11.78 -1.61 9.70
C LEU A 140 -10.75 -2.46 10.44
N ASN A 141 -9.59 -1.89 10.80
CA ASN A 141 -8.60 -2.57 11.62
C ASN A 141 -9.14 -2.93 13.01
N ASP A 142 -9.97 -2.07 13.59
CA ASP A 142 -10.48 -2.27 14.94
C ASP A 142 -11.73 -3.16 14.97
N ILE A 143 -12.51 -3.20 13.87
CA ILE A 143 -13.67 -4.10 13.73
C ILE A 143 -13.23 -5.55 13.46
N VAL A 144 -12.25 -5.75 12.58
CA VAL A 144 -11.82 -7.11 12.22
C VAL A 144 -10.90 -7.63 13.32
N ILE A 145 -11.34 -8.62 14.08
CA ILE A 145 -10.55 -9.17 15.19
C ILE A 145 -9.48 -10.14 14.69
N ASP A 146 -9.83 -10.97 13.70
CA ASP A 146 -8.96 -12.03 13.20
C ASP A 146 -7.77 -11.50 12.37
N PRO A 147 -6.51 -11.77 12.77
CA PRO A 147 -5.32 -11.31 12.06
C PRO A 147 -5.24 -11.76 10.58
N SER A 148 -5.76 -12.94 10.26
CA SER A 148 -5.71 -13.46 8.89
C SER A 148 -6.66 -12.68 7.97
N SER A 149 -7.86 -12.39 8.47
CA SER A 149 -8.86 -11.54 7.80
C SER A 149 -8.38 -10.08 7.65
N LYS A 150 -7.59 -9.55 8.60
CA LYS A 150 -6.97 -8.21 8.48
C LYS A 150 -6.07 -8.09 7.26
N LEU A 151 -5.30 -9.12 6.93
CA LEU A 151 -4.41 -9.11 5.76
C LEU A 151 -5.18 -8.92 4.45
N ILE A 152 -6.30 -9.65 4.28
CA ILE A 152 -7.17 -9.51 3.11
C ILE A 152 -7.70 -8.09 3.02
N LEU A 153 -8.20 -7.57 4.15
CA LEU A 153 -8.78 -6.24 4.22
C LEU A 153 -7.76 -5.16 3.85
N PHE A 154 -6.56 -5.20 4.42
CA PHE A 154 -5.50 -4.23 4.11
C PHE A 154 -5.07 -4.29 2.65
N THR A 155 -5.02 -5.48 2.08
CA THR A 155 -4.71 -5.67 0.66
C THR A 155 -5.79 -5.04 -0.22
N MET A 156 -7.06 -5.35 0.03
CA MET A 156 -8.19 -4.78 -0.71
C MET A 156 -8.22 -3.26 -0.59
N GLN A 157 -7.99 -2.74 0.60
CA GLN A 157 -7.96 -1.31 0.84
C GLN A 157 -6.82 -0.63 0.09
N ALA A 158 -5.63 -1.20 0.09
CA ALA A 158 -4.51 -0.62 -0.63
C ALA A 158 -4.77 -0.58 -2.15
N VAL A 159 -5.38 -1.63 -2.72
CA VAL A 159 -5.81 -1.68 -4.12
C VAL A 159 -6.87 -0.60 -4.42
N LEU A 160 -7.88 -0.44 -3.55
CA LEU A 160 -8.92 0.58 -3.71
C LEU A 160 -8.36 2.00 -3.63
N VAL A 161 -7.49 2.28 -2.64
CA VAL A 161 -6.83 3.57 -2.48
C VAL A 161 -5.99 3.88 -3.71
N TYR A 162 -5.24 2.90 -4.23
CA TYR A 162 -4.47 3.06 -5.47
C TYR A 162 -5.39 3.44 -6.64
N TYR A 163 -6.46 2.68 -6.87
CA TYR A 163 -7.37 2.91 -7.98
C TYR A 163 -8.00 4.31 -7.96
N PHE A 164 -8.55 4.71 -6.82
CA PHE A 164 -9.13 6.05 -6.66
C PHE A 164 -8.07 7.16 -6.74
N ALA A 165 -6.86 6.91 -6.24
CA ALA A 165 -5.74 7.84 -6.38
C ALA A 165 -5.38 8.07 -7.85
N GLN A 166 -5.35 7.02 -8.67
CA GLN A 166 -5.09 7.16 -10.11
C GLN A 166 -6.20 7.91 -10.84
N ILE A 167 -7.48 7.63 -10.52
CA ILE A 167 -8.62 8.39 -11.07
C ILE A 167 -8.47 9.89 -10.80
N ARG A 168 -8.07 10.22 -9.57
CA ARG A 168 -7.92 11.60 -9.08
C ARG A 168 -6.55 12.23 -9.38
N LYS A 169 -5.64 11.49 -10.03
CA LYS A 169 -4.23 11.89 -10.25
C LYS A 169 -3.53 12.33 -8.94
N SER A 170 -3.82 11.65 -7.84
CA SER A 170 -3.26 11.92 -6.51
C SER A 170 -1.95 11.18 -6.29
N ILE A 171 -0.83 11.91 -6.26
CA ILE A 171 0.49 11.36 -5.90
C ILE A 171 0.48 10.84 -4.47
N LEU A 172 -0.06 11.62 -3.52
CA LEU A 172 -0.13 11.23 -2.10
C LEU A 172 -0.94 9.96 -1.89
N GLY A 173 -2.09 9.82 -2.56
CA GLY A 173 -2.89 8.59 -2.48
C GLY A 173 -2.17 7.38 -3.08
N THR A 174 -1.38 7.60 -4.13
CA THR A 174 -0.54 6.54 -4.73
C THR A 174 0.54 6.09 -3.75
N ILE A 175 1.27 7.03 -3.15
CA ILE A 175 2.30 6.72 -2.14
C ILE A 175 1.67 5.98 -0.94
N ALA A 176 0.54 6.48 -0.42
CA ALA A 176 -0.17 5.85 0.69
C ALA A 176 -0.57 4.41 0.38
N SER A 177 -1.10 4.15 -0.82
CA SER A 177 -1.44 2.78 -1.24
C SER A 177 -0.22 1.86 -1.35
N ILE A 178 0.92 2.37 -1.83
CA ILE A 178 2.16 1.59 -1.94
C ILE A 178 2.71 1.26 -0.54
N ILE A 179 2.67 2.20 0.39
CA ILE A 179 3.09 1.98 1.79
C ILE A 179 2.21 0.89 2.43
N LEU A 180 0.89 0.98 2.26
CA LEU A 180 -0.04 -0.05 2.77
C LEU A 180 0.24 -1.43 2.17
N LEU A 181 0.46 -1.52 0.86
CA LEU A 181 0.85 -2.78 0.20
C LEU A 181 2.17 -3.32 0.75
N LEU A 182 3.16 -2.46 0.99
CA LEU A 182 4.45 -2.86 1.52
C LEU A 182 4.33 -3.43 2.95
N SER A 183 3.49 -2.82 3.80
CA SER A 183 3.18 -3.34 5.14
C SER A 183 2.54 -4.73 5.11
N VAL A 184 1.68 -5.01 4.11
CA VAL A 184 1.13 -6.36 3.91
C VAL A 184 2.21 -7.33 3.44
N LEU A 185 3.04 -6.91 2.47
CA LEU A 185 4.12 -7.74 1.95
C LEU A 185 5.10 -8.16 3.05
N VAL A 186 5.51 -7.24 3.92
CA VAL A 186 6.41 -7.55 5.06
C VAL A 186 5.85 -8.69 5.91
N GLN A 187 4.55 -8.67 6.22
CA GLN A 187 3.90 -9.74 6.99
C GLN A 187 3.84 -11.07 6.23
N LEU A 188 3.64 -11.05 4.91
CA LEU A 188 3.66 -12.26 4.09
C LEU A 188 5.07 -12.85 3.95
N PHE A 189 6.09 -12.00 3.91
CA PHE A 189 7.49 -12.42 3.84
C PHE A 189 7.91 -13.14 5.11
N ASP A 190 7.55 -12.57 6.26
CA ASP A 190 7.88 -13.08 7.59
C ASP A 190 7.29 -14.47 7.87
N LYS A 191 6.06 -14.73 7.40
CA LYS A 191 5.40 -16.04 7.59
C LYS A 191 6.08 -17.15 6.78
N PRO A 192 6.62 -18.21 7.38
CA PRO A 192 7.26 -19.30 6.64
C PRO A 192 6.24 -20.12 5.83
N GLY A 193 6.72 -20.86 4.82
CA GLY A 193 5.86 -21.57 3.86
C GLY A 193 4.93 -22.62 4.51
N TYR A 194 5.37 -23.29 5.56
CA TYR A 194 4.55 -24.28 6.28
C TYR A 194 3.39 -23.66 7.06
N MET A 195 3.42 -22.35 7.33
CA MET A 195 2.33 -21.60 7.98
C MET A 195 1.40 -20.92 6.96
N LEU A 196 1.41 -21.34 5.69
CA LEU A 196 0.45 -20.84 4.71
C LEU A 196 -0.97 -21.27 5.11
N SER A 197 -1.87 -20.29 5.17
CA SER A 197 -3.30 -20.48 5.36
C SER A 197 -4.03 -20.10 4.08
N LEU A 198 -5.31 -20.45 3.96
CA LEU A 198 -6.10 -20.11 2.79
C LEU A 198 -6.16 -18.58 2.59
N GLU A 199 -6.25 -17.82 3.67
CA GLU A 199 -6.27 -16.36 3.68
C GLU A 199 -4.96 -15.78 3.14
N THR A 200 -3.80 -16.30 3.55
CA THR A 200 -2.51 -15.79 3.06
C THR A 200 -2.30 -16.12 1.59
N VAL A 201 -2.76 -17.28 1.12
CA VAL A 201 -2.78 -17.64 -0.30
C VAL A 201 -3.66 -16.69 -1.11
N VAL A 202 -4.87 -16.38 -0.62
CA VAL A 202 -5.77 -15.41 -1.26
C VAL A 202 -5.11 -14.04 -1.35
N VAL A 203 -4.43 -13.59 -0.29
CA VAL A 203 -3.71 -12.31 -0.28
C VAL A 203 -2.60 -12.30 -1.34
N TRP A 204 -1.77 -13.34 -1.42
CA TRP A 204 -0.74 -13.47 -2.46
C TRP A 204 -1.35 -13.36 -3.86
N MET A 205 -2.45 -14.07 -4.10
CA MET A 205 -3.17 -14.03 -5.37
C MET A 205 -3.71 -12.64 -5.71
N ILE A 206 -4.26 -11.90 -4.73
CA ILE A 206 -4.74 -10.52 -4.93
C ILE A 206 -3.57 -9.60 -5.29
N ILE A 207 -2.44 -9.67 -4.59
CA ILE A 207 -1.27 -8.80 -4.84
C ILE A 207 -0.66 -9.09 -6.22
N ILE A 208 -0.45 -10.36 -6.55
CA ILE A 208 0.08 -10.76 -7.87
C ILE A 208 -0.88 -10.30 -8.97
N SER A 209 -2.18 -10.55 -8.81
CA SER A 209 -3.21 -10.11 -9.77
C SER A 209 -3.26 -8.60 -9.90
N PHE A 210 -3.10 -7.85 -8.81
CA PHE A 210 -3.05 -6.40 -8.83
C PHE A 210 -1.91 -5.89 -9.70
N PHE A 211 -0.66 -6.33 -9.46
CA PHE A 211 0.47 -5.91 -10.29
C PHE A 211 0.35 -6.39 -11.75
N PHE A 212 -0.20 -7.58 -11.97
CA PHE A 212 -0.46 -8.10 -13.30
C PHE A 212 -1.50 -7.28 -14.07
N VAL A 213 -2.58 -6.84 -13.39
CA VAL A 213 -3.58 -5.93 -13.96
C VAL A 213 -2.96 -4.57 -14.27
N LEU A 214 -2.08 -4.04 -13.42
CA LEU A 214 -1.37 -2.79 -13.73
C LEU A 214 -0.45 -2.93 -14.96
N TYR A 215 0.16 -4.10 -15.15
CA TYR A 215 0.99 -4.40 -16.31
C TYR A 215 0.17 -4.49 -17.59
N ILE A 216 -0.98 -5.16 -17.58
CA ILE A 216 -1.85 -5.30 -18.76
C ILE A 216 -2.61 -3.99 -19.06
N LYS A 217 -3.21 -3.38 -18.04
CA LYS A 217 -4.10 -2.21 -18.14
C LYS A 217 -3.37 -0.95 -17.71
N GLU A 218 -2.36 -0.59 -18.49
CA GLU A 218 -1.49 0.56 -18.23
C GLU A 218 -2.25 1.88 -18.16
N THR A 219 -3.44 1.97 -18.78
CA THR A 219 -4.33 3.14 -18.73
C THR A 219 -4.89 3.43 -17.34
N ILE A 220 -4.83 2.45 -16.42
CA ILE A 220 -5.25 2.64 -15.02
C ILE A 220 -4.32 3.62 -14.34
N THR A 221 -3.01 3.52 -14.58
CA THR A 221 -2.01 4.34 -13.91
C THR A 221 -1.75 5.60 -14.72
N LYS A 222 -2.06 6.75 -14.12
CA LYS A 222 -1.96 8.07 -14.78
C LYS A 222 -0.80 8.90 -14.29
N ILE A 223 -0.21 8.52 -13.16
CA ILE A 223 0.80 9.30 -12.45
C ILE A 223 2.21 8.82 -12.77
N ILE A 224 2.40 7.50 -12.84
CA ILE A 224 3.70 6.87 -13.14
C ILE A 224 3.85 6.76 -14.65
N ASP A 225 5.05 7.04 -15.15
CA ASP A 225 5.37 6.89 -16.57
C ASP A 225 5.20 5.44 -17.03
N ARG A 226 4.55 5.27 -18.17
CA ARG A 226 4.27 3.98 -18.80
C ARG A 226 5.53 3.16 -19.08
N ASN A 227 6.60 3.79 -19.54
CA ASN A 227 7.86 3.11 -19.84
C ASN A 227 8.50 2.54 -18.57
N ILE A 228 8.43 3.30 -17.46
CA ILE A 228 8.90 2.85 -16.15
C ILE A 228 8.07 1.64 -15.70
N MET A 229 6.74 1.69 -15.84
CA MET A 229 5.87 0.57 -15.47
C MET A 229 6.15 -0.69 -16.28
N LYS A 230 6.24 -0.58 -17.62
CA LYS A 230 6.59 -1.71 -18.50
C LYS A 230 7.91 -2.34 -18.14
N SER A 231 8.89 -1.51 -17.76
CA SER A 231 10.20 -2.00 -17.39
C SER A 231 10.21 -2.63 -15.99
N THR A 232 9.45 -2.11 -15.02
CA THR A 232 9.59 -2.50 -13.60
C THR A 232 8.59 -3.56 -13.15
N LEU A 233 7.33 -3.52 -13.61
CA LEU A 233 6.28 -4.44 -13.18
C LEU A 233 6.60 -5.91 -13.46
N PRO A 234 7.18 -6.31 -14.61
CA PRO A 234 7.55 -7.70 -14.85
C PRO A 234 8.49 -8.25 -13.77
N TYR A 235 9.46 -7.46 -13.30
CA TYR A 235 10.37 -7.87 -12.23
C TYR A 235 9.64 -8.01 -10.90
N ILE A 236 8.74 -7.09 -10.57
CA ILE A 236 7.94 -7.17 -9.33
C ILE A 236 7.07 -8.42 -9.35
N ILE A 237 6.36 -8.67 -10.46
CA ILE A 237 5.51 -9.86 -10.63
C ILE A 237 6.34 -11.14 -10.50
N GLU A 238 7.50 -11.20 -11.14
CA GLU A 238 8.39 -12.36 -11.06
C GLU A 238 8.86 -12.61 -9.62
N VAL A 239 9.31 -11.56 -8.92
CA VAL A 239 9.75 -11.66 -7.52
C VAL A 239 8.60 -12.14 -6.62
N LEU A 240 7.37 -11.67 -6.84
CA LEU A 240 6.23 -12.16 -6.07
C LEU A 240 5.91 -13.62 -6.40
N LEU A 241 5.94 -14.01 -7.67
CA LEU A 241 5.70 -15.38 -8.12
C LEU A 241 6.74 -16.36 -7.56
N ILE A 242 8.03 -16.01 -7.61
CA ILE A 242 9.09 -16.89 -7.09
C ILE A 242 8.90 -17.16 -5.61
N ILE A 243 8.65 -16.12 -4.81
CA ILE A 243 8.48 -16.27 -3.37
C ILE A 243 7.21 -17.07 -3.07
N PHE A 244 6.10 -16.74 -3.72
CA PHE A 244 4.83 -17.43 -3.50
C PHE A 244 4.91 -18.91 -3.86
N ILE A 245 5.39 -19.24 -5.06
CA ILE A 245 5.52 -20.63 -5.53
C ILE A 245 6.55 -21.40 -4.68
N SER A 246 7.62 -20.75 -4.22
CA SER A 246 8.57 -21.37 -3.27
C SER A 246 7.90 -21.68 -1.93
N LYS A 247 7.11 -20.76 -1.36
CA LYS A 247 6.36 -21.00 -0.11
C LYS A 247 5.33 -22.12 -0.28
N MET A 248 4.63 -22.20 -1.41
CA MET A 248 3.73 -23.31 -1.74
C MET A 248 4.46 -24.65 -1.79
N ALA A 249 5.67 -24.69 -2.38
CA ALA A 249 6.47 -25.91 -2.40
C ALA A 249 6.86 -26.36 -0.99
N TYR A 250 7.24 -25.43 -0.10
CA TYR A 250 7.49 -25.73 1.30
C TYR A 250 6.24 -26.25 2.02
N TYR A 251 5.07 -25.66 1.77
CA TYR A 251 3.81 -26.11 2.35
C TYR A 251 3.50 -27.57 1.97
N PHE A 252 3.61 -27.93 0.69
CA PHE A 252 3.32 -29.31 0.23
C PHE A 252 4.37 -30.34 0.67
N THR A 253 5.56 -29.90 1.10
CA THR A 253 6.66 -30.78 1.47
C THR A 253 6.97 -30.73 2.97
N ASP A 254 6.15 -30.10 3.80
CA ASP A 254 6.54 -29.80 5.18
C ASP A 254 6.78 -31.04 6.04
N ASP A 255 5.93 -32.07 5.92
CA ASP A 255 6.08 -33.33 6.66
C ASP A 255 7.07 -34.31 6.01
N SER A 256 7.78 -33.88 4.98
CA SER A 256 8.68 -34.74 4.20
C SER A 256 10.15 -34.56 4.59
N SER A 257 10.99 -35.50 4.14
CA SER A 257 12.43 -35.43 4.37
C SER A 257 13.05 -34.19 3.72
N LEU A 258 14.20 -33.74 4.23
CA LEU A 258 14.95 -32.60 3.67
C LEU A 258 15.19 -32.75 2.16
N MET A 259 15.43 -33.98 1.71
CA MET A 259 15.60 -34.31 0.29
C MET A 259 14.34 -33.97 -0.52
N ILE A 260 13.15 -34.36 -0.05
CA ILE A 260 11.88 -34.07 -0.73
C ILE A 260 11.58 -32.58 -0.71
N LYS A 261 11.88 -31.86 0.40
CA LYS A 261 11.77 -30.40 0.47
C LYS A 261 12.63 -29.70 -0.59
N ASN A 262 13.88 -30.13 -0.77
CA ASN A 262 14.79 -29.57 -1.77
C ASN A 262 14.33 -29.87 -3.21
N ILE A 263 13.86 -31.10 -3.48
CA ILE A 263 13.28 -31.46 -4.78
C ILE A 263 12.05 -30.60 -5.07
N GLY A 264 11.13 -30.45 -4.11
CA GLY A 264 9.94 -29.61 -4.24
C GLY A 264 10.28 -28.16 -4.57
N LEU A 265 11.28 -27.58 -3.88
CA LEU A 265 11.76 -26.23 -4.14
C LEU A 265 12.39 -26.09 -5.54
N SER A 266 13.11 -27.10 -6.03
CA SER A 266 13.71 -27.05 -7.37
C SER A 266 12.67 -27.24 -8.48
N LEU A 267 11.68 -28.11 -8.28
CA LEU A 267 10.52 -28.21 -9.18
C LEU A 267 9.74 -26.90 -9.25
N SER A 268 9.57 -26.21 -8.13
CA SER A 268 8.86 -24.93 -8.09
C SER A 268 9.55 -23.85 -8.93
N TRP A 269 10.88 -23.80 -8.92
CA TRP A 269 11.70 -22.91 -9.76
C TRP A 269 11.58 -23.26 -11.24
N ILE A 270 11.55 -24.55 -11.57
CA ILE A 270 11.29 -25.02 -12.93
C ILE A 270 9.90 -24.56 -13.44
N ILE A 271 8.87 -24.63 -12.60
CA ILE A 271 7.52 -24.14 -12.93
C ILE A 271 7.55 -22.63 -13.21
N ILE A 272 8.24 -21.85 -12.38
CA ILE A 272 8.40 -20.41 -12.57
C ILE A 272 9.04 -20.12 -13.93
N VAL A 273 10.15 -20.79 -14.26
CA VAL A 273 10.77 -20.69 -15.59
C VAL A 273 9.72 -20.90 -16.69
N GLY A 274 8.94 -21.99 -16.61
CA GLY A 274 7.86 -22.27 -17.55
C GLY A 274 6.81 -21.15 -17.66
N VAL A 275 6.35 -20.61 -16.53
CA VAL A 275 5.38 -19.51 -16.47
C VAL A 275 5.94 -18.25 -17.14
N THR A 276 7.18 -17.86 -16.82
CA THR A 276 7.84 -16.66 -17.37
C THR A 276 8.02 -16.76 -18.88
N TYR A 277 8.33 -17.95 -19.39
CA TYR A 277 8.37 -18.20 -20.84
C TYR A 277 6.99 -18.22 -21.50
N GLY A 278 5.97 -18.70 -20.80
CA GLY A 278 4.57 -18.57 -21.23
C GLY A 278 4.18 -17.10 -21.39
N LEU A 279 4.53 -16.25 -20.42
CA LEU A 279 4.33 -14.80 -20.47
C LEU A 279 5.12 -14.17 -21.62
N PHE A 280 6.37 -14.57 -21.86
CA PHE A 280 7.14 -14.13 -23.01
C PHE A 280 6.46 -14.51 -24.34
N SER A 281 5.97 -15.75 -24.48
CA SER A 281 5.29 -16.21 -25.70
C SER A 281 4.04 -15.38 -26.01
N TYR A 282 3.29 -15.02 -24.95
CA TYR A 282 2.06 -14.23 -25.05
C TYR A 282 2.33 -12.75 -25.35
N PHE A 283 3.15 -12.07 -24.54
CA PHE A 283 3.40 -10.63 -24.66
C PHE A 283 4.48 -10.27 -25.68
N LYS A 284 5.41 -11.19 -25.98
CA LYS A 284 6.57 -11.01 -26.88
C LYS A 284 7.50 -9.84 -26.50
N GLU A 285 7.46 -9.40 -25.25
CA GLU A 285 8.31 -8.32 -24.77
C GLU A 285 9.68 -8.84 -24.33
N LYS A 286 10.76 -8.10 -24.64
CA LYS A 286 12.14 -8.49 -24.33
C LYS A 286 12.40 -8.66 -22.83
N VAL A 287 11.64 -7.97 -21.98
CA VAL A 287 11.80 -8.03 -20.52
C VAL A 287 11.51 -9.45 -20.00
N TRP A 288 10.38 -10.04 -20.38
CA TRP A 288 10.03 -11.42 -20.01
C TRP A 288 11.04 -12.44 -20.54
N LYS A 289 11.58 -12.23 -21.74
CA LYS A 289 12.70 -13.04 -22.27
C LYS A 289 13.91 -12.99 -21.36
N ASN A 290 14.33 -11.79 -20.96
CA ASN A 290 15.53 -11.60 -20.16
C ASN A 290 15.36 -12.21 -18.77
N ILE A 291 14.20 -11.99 -18.13
CA ILE A 291 13.87 -12.59 -16.84
C ILE A 291 13.91 -14.12 -16.95
N GLY A 292 13.21 -14.71 -17.93
CA GLY A 292 13.19 -16.16 -18.11
C GLY A 292 14.57 -16.77 -18.39
N LEU A 293 15.44 -16.09 -19.14
CA LEU A 293 16.81 -16.53 -19.38
C LEU A 293 17.65 -16.49 -18.10
N ILE A 294 17.64 -15.36 -17.39
CA ILE A 294 18.37 -15.21 -16.13
C ILE A 294 17.91 -16.29 -15.14
N PHE A 295 16.59 -16.49 -15.02
CA PHE A 295 16.02 -17.42 -14.07
C PHE A 295 16.29 -18.89 -14.44
N LEU A 296 16.31 -19.21 -15.74
CA LEU A 296 16.75 -20.52 -16.23
C LEU A 296 18.21 -20.79 -15.85
N PHE A 297 19.12 -19.83 -16.02
CA PHE A 297 20.51 -19.98 -15.60
C PHE A 297 20.64 -20.16 -14.09
N ILE A 298 19.94 -19.36 -13.29
CA ILE A 298 19.94 -19.48 -11.83
C ILE A 298 19.43 -20.85 -11.39
N THR A 299 18.36 -21.34 -12.01
CA THR A 299 17.78 -22.66 -11.71
C THR A 299 18.74 -23.78 -12.09
N LEU A 300 19.37 -23.70 -13.26
CA LEU A 300 20.42 -24.64 -13.68
C LEU A 300 21.59 -24.66 -12.69
N LEU A 301 22.07 -23.50 -12.27
CA LEU A 301 23.16 -23.40 -11.29
C LEU A 301 22.77 -24.03 -9.95
N LYS A 302 21.55 -23.75 -9.44
CA LYS A 302 21.07 -24.35 -8.19
C LYS A 302 21.01 -25.88 -8.29
N VAL A 303 20.39 -26.41 -9.35
CA VAL A 303 20.27 -27.86 -9.57
C VAL A 303 21.66 -28.50 -9.73
N THR A 304 22.61 -27.78 -10.34
CA THR A 304 23.95 -28.32 -10.63
C THR A 304 24.94 -28.19 -9.47
N PHE A 305 24.85 -27.17 -8.62
CA PHE A 305 25.85 -26.96 -7.56
C PHE A 305 25.31 -27.33 -6.18
N TYR A 306 24.06 -26.97 -5.88
CA TYR A 306 23.49 -27.13 -4.55
C TYR A 306 22.86 -28.51 -4.38
N ASP A 307 21.94 -28.84 -5.28
CA ASP A 307 21.19 -30.11 -5.24
C ASP A 307 22.08 -31.34 -5.54
N LEU A 308 23.19 -31.13 -6.26
CA LEU A 308 24.16 -32.17 -6.62
C LEU A 308 24.89 -32.76 -5.40
N SER A 309 24.94 -32.06 -4.27
CA SER A 309 25.62 -32.53 -3.05
C SER A 309 24.74 -33.40 -2.13
N GLY A 310 23.41 -33.23 -2.17
CA GLY A 310 22.50 -33.78 -1.16
C GLY A 310 21.34 -34.66 -1.68
N ILE A 311 21.16 -34.75 -3.00
CA ILE A 311 20.07 -35.53 -3.62
C ILE A 311 20.63 -36.84 -4.21
N ASP A 312 19.80 -37.88 -4.31
CA ASP A 312 20.14 -39.12 -5.03
C ASP A 312 20.28 -38.89 -6.55
N VAL A 313 21.13 -39.69 -7.21
CA VAL A 313 21.45 -39.58 -8.65
C VAL A 313 20.21 -39.68 -9.53
N VAL A 314 19.24 -40.51 -9.15
CA VAL A 314 17.99 -40.71 -9.91
C VAL A 314 17.17 -39.42 -9.98
N TRP A 315 16.95 -38.75 -8.85
CA TRP A 315 16.18 -37.51 -8.79
C TRP A 315 16.88 -36.35 -9.49
N LYS A 316 18.22 -36.32 -9.48
CA LYS A 316 19.00 -35.36 -10.28
C LYS A 316 18.76 -35.54 -11.77
N ALA A 317 18.79 -36.78 -12.26
CA ALA A 317 18.54 -37.06 -13.67
C ALA A 317 17.14 -36.61 -14.09
N ILE A 318 16.12 -36.85 -13.26
CA ILE A 318 14.75 -36.39 -13.51
C ILE A 318 14.69 -34.86 -13.59
N LEU A 319 15.24 -34.14 -12.61
CA LEU A 319 15.25 -32.67 -12.61
C LEU A 319 15.99 -32.10 -13.83
N PHE A 320 17.12 -32.70 -14.20
CA PHE A 320 17.90 -32.27 -15.35
C PHE A 320 17.19 -32.52 -16.68
N ILE A 321 16.52 -33.67 -16.83
CA ILE A 321 15.70 -33.98 -18.02
C ILE A 321 14.54 -33.00 -18.14
N ILE A 322 13.79 -32.75 -17.07
CA ILE A 322 12.65 -31.81 -17.09
C ILE A 322 13.13 -30.41 -17.47
N LEU A 323 14.22 -29.95 -16.85
CA LEU A 323 14.79 -28.64 -17.13
C LEU A 323 15.36 -28.55 -18.56
N GLY A 324 15.99 -29.62 -19.05
CA GLY A 324 16.46 -29.73 -20.43
C GLY A 324 15.32 -29.70 -21.45
N VAL A 325 14.22 -30.41 -21.20
CA VAL A 325 13.01 -30.37 -22.04
C VAL A 325 12.43 -28.96 -22.08
N ILE A 326 12.34 -28.28 -20.95
CA ILE A 326 11.90 -26.88 -20.88
C ILE A 326 12.86 -26.00 -21.68
N GLY A 327 14.18 -26.16 -21.52
CA GLY A 327 15.20 -25.47 -22.30
C GLY A 327 15.07 -25.67 -23.82
N LEU A 328 14.75 -26.89 -24.27
CA LEU A 328 14.51 -27.20 -25.68
C LEU A 328 13.22 -26.56 -26.20
N LEU A 329 12.13 -26.61 -25.43
CA LEU A 329 10.88 -25.93 -25.77
C LEU A 329 11.09 -24.42 -25.91
N ILE A 330 11.87 -23.84 -24.99
CA ILE A 330 12.25 -22.43 -25.01
C ILE A 330 13.06 -22.10 -26.26
N SER A 331 14.08 -22.89 -26.58
CA SER A 331 14.89 -22.73 -27.79
C SER A 331 14.00 -22.71 -29.03
N LYS A 332 13.06 -23.66 -29.12
CA LYS A 332 12.10 -23.70 -30.23
C LYS A 332 11.25 -22.43 -30.29
N VAL A 333 10.71 -21.94 -29.18
CA VAL A 333 9.92 -20.69 -29.15
C VAL A 333 10.76 -19.48 -29.61
N PHE A 334 12.06 -19.44 -29.27
CA PHE A 334 12.96 -18.39 -29.75
C PHE A 334 13.29 -18.48 -31.23
N TYR A 335 13.51 -19.68 -31.76
CA TYR A 335 13.96 -19.89 -33.14
C TYR A 335 12.82 -20.04 -34.16
N THR A 336 11.57 -20.24 -33.73
CA THR A 336 10.43 -20.43 -34.66
C THR A 336 9.88 -19.10 -35.24
N LYS A 337 10.52 -17.95 -34.99
CA LYS A 337 10.21 -16.70 -35.70
C LYS A 337 11.46 -15.91 -36.08
N LYS A 338 11.99 -16.22 -37.27
CA LYS A 338 12.21 -15.20 -38.29
C LYS A 338 10.98 -15.16 -39.18
#